data_AF-A0A954IBJ1-F1
#
_entry.id   AF-A0A954IBJ1-F1
#
_cell.length_a   1.000
_cell.length_b   1.000
_cell.length_c   1.000
_cell.angle_alpha   90.00
_cell.angle_beta   90.00
_cell.angle_gamma   90.00
#
_symmetry.space_group_name_H-M   'P 1'
#
loop_
_entity.id
_entity.type
_entity.pdbx_description
1 polymer ?
#
loop_
_entity_poly.entity_id
_entity_poly.type
_entity_poly.pdbx_seq_one_letter_code
_entity_poly.pdbx_strand_id
1 'polypeptide(L)'
;FGRTPRINQNVGRDHWAASWSVMMGGGGLKNGQAVGATNADGNQVADGSKAYLPGDIWATVAYAMGIPVNTVHTSKRGRPMKLANSGTPIQELIG
;
A
#
# COMPACT_ATOMS: atom_id res chain seq x y z
N PHE A 1 -3.64 -6.75 3.49
CA PHE A 1 -4.66 -7.81 3.28
C PHE A 1 -5.42 -8.05 4.56
N GLY A 2 -6.76 -7.96 4.52
CA GLY A 2 -7.62 -8.20 5.68
C GLY A 2 -8.72 -9.22 5.41
N ARG A 3 -9.54 -9.49 6.43
CA ARG A 3 -10.76 -10.28 6.34
C ARG A 3 -11.95 -9.44 6.78
N THR A 4 -13.13 -9.69 6.22
CA THR A 4 -14.36 -8.99 6.65
C THR A 4 -14.52 -9.09 8.16
N PRO A 5 -15.02 -8.05 8.84
CA PRO A 5 -15.34 -8.15 10.27
C PRO A 5 -16.58 -9.02 10.54
N ARG A 6 -17.33 -9.39 9.49
CA ARG A 6 -18.52 -10.26 9.55
C ARG A 6 -18.19 -11.69 9.12
N ILE A 7 -18.84 -12.65 9.79
CA ILE A 7 -18.84 -14.06 9.42
C ILE A 7 -19.81 -14.27 8.24
N ASN A 8 -19.37 -14.99 7.22
CA ASN A 8 -20.17 -15.30 6.04
C ASN A 8 -20.99 -16.60 6.22
N GLN A 9 -21.83 -16.93 5.24
CA GLN A 9 -22.70 -18.13 5.29
C GLN A 9 -21.92 -19.46 5.37
N ASN A 10 -20.65 -19.45 4.95
CA ASN A 10 -19.77 -20.60 4.99
C ASN A 10 -18.94 -20.65 6.28
N VAL A 11 -19.36 -19.94 7.34
CA VAL A 11 -18.70 -19.88 8.66
C VAL A 11 -17.24 -19.37 8.58
N GLY A 12 -16.93 -18.61 7.53
CA GLY A 12 -15.63 -17.98 7.30
C GLY A 12 -15.70 -16.45 7.32
N ARG A 13 -14.63 -15.80 6.86
CA ARG A 13 -14.59 -14.34 6.62
C ARG A 13 -14.05 -14.08 5.21
N ASP A 14 -14.69 -13.19 4.48
CA ASP A 14 -14.34 -12.89 3.09
C ASP A 14 -13.08 -12.03 2.99
N HIS A 15 -12.54 -11.91 1.78
CA HIS A 15 -11.42 -11.02 1.50
C HIS A 15 -11.81 -9.56 1.72
N TRP A 16 -10.95 -8.79 2.40
CA TRP A 16 -11.18 -7.37 2.67
C TRP A 16 -10.04 -6.51 2.12
N ALA A 17 -10.36 -5.75 1.06
CA ALA A 17 -9.45 -4.81 0.42
C ALA A 17 -9.82 -3.34 0.66
N ALA A 18 -10.90 -3.05 1.42
CA ALA A 18 -11.40 -1.69 1.61
C ALA A 18 -10.49 -0.84 2.50
N SER A 19 -9.80 -1.46 3.46
CA SER A 19 -8.81 -0.80 4.32
C SER A 19 -7.81 -1.82 4.87
N TRP A 20 -6.59 -1.38 5.11
CA TRP A 20 -5.53 -2.12 5.80
C TRP A 20 -4.38 -1.17 6.12
N SER A 21 -3.58 -1.52 7.13
CA SER A 21 -2.41 -0.75 7.53
C SER A 21 -1.12 -1.42 7.05
N VAL A 22 -0.10 -0.60 6.82
CA VAL A 22 1.25 -1.06 6.43
C VAL A 22 2.26 -0.34 7.30
N MET A 23 3.23 -1.08 7.82
CA MET A 23 4.41 -0.53 8.47
C MET A 23 5.55 -0.46 7.45
N MET A 24 6.16 0.72 7.32
CA MET A 24 7.36 0.94 6.53
C MET A 24 8.42 1.61 7.39
N GLY A 25 9.70 1.34 7.12
CA GLY A 25 10.80 1.97 7.82
C GLY A 25 12.11 1.77 7.06
N GLY A 26 13.08 2.64 7.33
CA GLY A 26 14.39 2.62 6.68
C GLY A 26 14.96 4.01 6.45
N GLY A 27 16.13 4.06 5.81
CA GLY A 27 16.73 5.31 5.33
C GLY A 27 15.92 5.93 4.19
N GLY A 28 15.96 7.26 4.06
CA GLY A 28 15.19 8.00 3.06
C GLY A 28 13.70 8.19 3.39
N LEU A 29 13.25 7.69 4.55
CA LEU A 29 11.88 7.86 5.05
C LEU A 29 11.83 8.72 6.32
N LYS A 30 10.78 9.53 6.44
CA LYS A 30 10.38 10.20 7.69
C LYS A 30 9.73 9.17 8.61
N ASN A 31 10.52 8.60 9.51
CA ASN A 31 10.08 7.56 10.45
C ASN A 31 9.29 8.14 11.65
N GLY A 32 8.56 7.28 12.36
CA GLY A 32 7.88 7.64 13.62
C GLY A 32 6.54 8.36 13.48
N GLN A 33 5.92 8.32 12.30
CA GLN A 33 4.62 8.92 12.02
C GLN A 33 3.61 7.89 11.49
N ALA A 34 2.33 8.23 11.58
CA ALA A 34 1.24 7.55 10.88
C ALA A 34 0.71 8.47 9.77
N VAL A 35 0.48 7.91 8.59
CA VAL A 35 -0.07 8.63 7.43
C VAL A 35 -1.37 7.98 7.00
N GLY A 36 -2.41 8.79 6.85
CA GLY A 36 -3.78 8.33 6.57
C GLY A 36 -4.54 7.89 7.81
N ALA A 37 -5.85 7.67 7.64
CA ALA A 37 -6.75 7.22 8.70
C ALA A 37 -7.86 6.31 8.16
N THR A 38 -8.37 5.45 9.03
CA THR A 38 -9.62 4.70 8.83
C THR A 38 -10.76 5.34 9.62
N ASN A 39 -12.00 5.00 9.30
CA ASN A 39 -13.14 5.34 10.14
C ASN A 39 -13.03 4.69 11.54
N ALA A 40 -13.93 5.08 12.46
CA ALA A 40 -13.87 4.67 13.88
C ALA A 40 -13.85 3.14 14.06
N ASP A 41 -14.54 2.40 13.20
CA ASP A 41 -14.60 0.94 13.25
C ASP A 41 -13.47 0.25 12.45
N GLY A 42 -12.57 1.03 11.84
CA GLY A 42 -11.41 0.53 11.09
C GLY A 42 -11.71 -0.16 9.76
N ASN A 43 -12.97 -0.18 9.32
CA ASN A 43 -13.40 -1.01 8.20
C ASN A 43 -13.22 -0.36 6.82
N GLN A 44 -13.04 0.96 6.78
CA GLN A 44 -12.86 1.74 5.55
C GLN A 44 -11.85 2.86 5.77
N VAL A 45 -11.24 3.36 4.70
CA VAL A 45 -10.50 4.63 4.73
C VAL A 45 -11.48 5.74 5.16
N ALA A 46 -11.06 6.60 6.11
CA ALA A 46 -11.93 7.65 6.63
C ALA A 46 -12.29 8.67 5.54
N ASP A 47 -13.49 9.24 5.63
CA ASP A 47 -13.89 10.36 4.78
C ASP A 47 -12.91 11.54 4.95
N GLY A 48 -12.46 12.10 3.82
CA GLY A 48 -11.45 13.15 3.79
C GLY A 48 -10.01 12.67 3.95
N SER A 49 -9.76 11.39 4.26
CA SER A 49 -8.41 10.82 4.21
C SER A 49 -8.05 10.43 2.78
N LYS A 50 -6.78 10.63 2.42
CA LYS A 50 -6.24 10.13 1.16
C LYS A 50 -6.13 8.60 1.22
N ALA A 51 -6.61 7.94 0.17
CA ALA A 51 -6.40 6.51 -0.03
C ALA A 51 -5.08 6.28 -0.79
N TYR A 52 -4.30 5.28 -0.35
CA TYR A 52 -3.08 4.85 -1.04
C TYR A 52 -3.24 3.42 -1.51
N LEU A 53 -2.75 3.15 -2.72
CA LEU A 53 -2.79 1.84 -3.34
C LEU A 53 -1.49 1.07 -3.08
N PRO A 54 -1.48 -0.27 -3.25
CA PRO A 54 -0.25 -1.06 -3.17
C PRO A 54 0.90 -0.53 -4.04
N GLY A 55 0.58 0.07 -5.18
CA GLY A 55 1.56 0.69 -6.07
C GLY A 55 2.27 1.89 -5.44
N ASP A 56 1.55 2.71 -4.66
CA ASP A 56 2.12 3.89 -3.99
C ASP A 56 3.11 3.49 -2.90
N ILE A 57 2.84 2.39 -2.20
CA ILE A 57 3.76 1.78 -1.22
C ILE A 57 5.06 1.38 -1.91
N TRP A 58 4.99 0.61 -3.01
CA TRP A 58 6.19 0.20 -3.76
C TRP A 58 6.90 1.37 -4.43
N ALA A 59 6.19 2.38 -4.90
CA ALA A 59 6.78 3.62 -5.41
C ALA A 59 7.57 4.35 -4.32
N THR A 60 7.04 4.40 -3.10
CA THR A 60 7.70 5.02 -1.93
C THR A 60 8.99 4.29 -1.57
N VAL A 61 8.95 2.95 -1.51
CA VAL A 61 10.13 2.12 -1.24
C VAL A 61 11.19 2.30 -2.33
N ALA A 62 10.79 2.22 -3.61
CA ALA A 62 11.71 2.39 -4.73
C ALA A 62 12.37 3.77 -4.72
N TYR A 63 11.59 4.82 -4.48
CA TYR A 63 12.08 6.19 -4.38
C TYR A 63 13.11 6.33 -3.25
N ALA A 64 12.80 5.83 -2.04
CA ALA A 64 13.73 5.88 -0.91
C ALA A 64 15.05 5.12 -1.16
N MET A 65 15.01 4.10 -2.03
CA MET A 65 16.19 3.33 -2.44
C MET A 65 16.93 3.92 -3.66
N GLY A 66 16.45 5.03 -4.25
CA GLY A 66 17.02 5.60 -5.47
C GLY A 66 16.76 4.77 -6.73
N ILE A 67 15.77 3.88 -6.70
CA ILE A 67 15.37 3.05 -7.84
C ILE A 67 14.31 3.80 -8.66
N PRO A 68 14.45 3.91 -9.99
CA PRO A 68 13.42 4.54 -10.82
C PRO A 68 12.05 3.86 -10.67
N VAL A 69 11.02 4.62 -10.32
CA VAL A 69 9.66 4.08 -10.09
C VAL A 69 9.03 3.44 -11.33
N ASN A 70 9.52 3.80 -12.52
CA ASN A 70 9.11 3.25 -13.81
C ASN A 70 9.88 1.98 -14.21
N THR A 71 10.72 1.42 -13.33
CA THR A 71 11.43 0.16 -13.59
C THR A 71 10.45 -0.97 -13.94
N VAL A 72 10.78 -1.69 -15.02
CA VAL A 72 10.05 -2.87 -15.48
C VAL A 72 11.01 -4.04 -15.52
N HIS A 73 10.64 -5.14 -14.86
CA HIS A 73 11.34 -6.41 -14.93
C HIS A 73 10.57 -7.39 -15.79
N THR A 74 11.25 -8.02 -16.75
CA THR A 74 10.65 -9.06 -17.57
C THR A 74 10.97 -10.42 -16.98
N SER A 75 9.94 -11.21 -16.66
CA SER A 75 10.12 -12.58 -16.16
C SER A 75 10.76 -13.48 -17.23
N LYS A 76 11.29 -14.64 -16.81
CA LYS A 76 11.84 -15.66 -17.74
C LYS A 76 10.85 -16.14 -18.81
N ARG A 77 9.54 -15.95 -18.61
CA ARG A 77 8.47 -16.30 -19.55
C ARG A 77 8.01 -15.10 -20.40
N GLY A 78 8.75 -13.99 -20.41
CA GLY A 78 8.45 -12.82 -21.24
C GLY A 78 7.40 -11.87 -20.68
N ARG A 79 6.78 -12.14 -19.53
CA ARG A 79 5.80 -11.24 -18.93
C ARG A 79 6.50 -9.99 -18.33
N PRO A 80 6.15 -8.77 -18.76
CA PRO A 80 6.64 -7.53 -18.14
C PRO A 80 5.93 -7.29 -16.78
N MET A 81 6.70 -6.87 -15.78
CA MET A 81 6.25 -6.58 -14.42
C MET A 81 6.73 -5.19 -14.02
N LYS A 82 5.81 -4.24 -13.90
CA LYS A 82 6.10 -2.89 -13.41
C LYS A 82 6.35 -2.95 -11.91
N LEU A 83 7.44 -2.34 -11.44
CA LEU A 83 7.81 -2.36 -10.01
C LEU A 83 6.71 -1.76 -9.12
N ALA A 84 6.25 -0.55 -9.44
CA ALA A 84 5.27 0.18 -8.64
C ALA A 84 3.86 0.19 -9.24
N ASN A 85 3.60 -0.57 -10.31
CA ASN A 85 2.31 -0.58 -11.03
C ASN A 85 1.71 0.83 -11.28
N SER A 86 2.54 1.78 -11.72
CA SER A 86 2.17 3.20 -11.93
C SER A 86 1.79 3.99 -10.67
N GLY A 87 2.11 3.49 -9.47
CA GLY A 87 1.94 4.23 -8.23
C GLY A 87 2.89 5.42 -8.10
N THR A 88 2.58 6.30 -7.15
CA THR A 88 3.33 7.52 -6.85
C THR A 88 3.85 7.48 -5.42
N PRO A 89 5.08 7.97 -5.14
CA PRO A 89 5.59 8.01 -3.77
C PRO A 89 4.67 8.80 -2.83
N ILE A 90 4.45 8.25 -1.63
CA ILE A 90 3.72 8.88 -0.54
C ILE A 90 4.60 9.99 0.04
N GLN A 91 4.33 11.22 -0.39
CA GLN A 91 5.17 12.39 -0.10
C GLN A 91 5.34 12.65 1.39
N GLU A 92 4.30 12.37 2.18
CA GLU A 92 4.31 12.51 3.64
C GLU A 92 5.39 11.64 4.31
N LEU A 93 5.77 10.52 3.67
CA LEU A 93 6.74 9.56 4.18
C LEU A 93 8.17 9.77 3.65
N ILE A 94 8.39 10.61 2.64
CA ILE A 94 9.72 10.87 2.08
C ILE A 94 10.51 11.84 2.96
N GLY A 95 11.75 11.47 3.28
CA GLY A 95 12.71 12.23 4.10
C GLY A 95 13.66 13.13 3.34
#